data_AF-A0A157LRQ2-F1
#
_entry.id   AF-A0A157LRQ2-F1
#
_cell.length_a   1.000
_cell.length_b   1.000
_cell.length_c   1.000
_cell.angle_alpha   90.00
_cell.angle_beta   90.00
_cell.angle_gamma   90.00
#
_symmetry.space_group_name_H-M   'P 1'
#
loop_
_entity.id
_entity.type
_entity.pdbx_description
1 polymer ?
#
loop_
_entity_poly.entity_id
_entity_poly.type
_entity_poly.pdbx_seq_one_letter_code
_entity_poly.pdbx_strand_id
1 'polypeptide(L)'
;MPNVFKAHAGALLLCFAACVQAAQPAPPADPSQAEIAALKRGFAALEAKKPDTAVDTFRALSSSANPDMAALALEGMGHAYRQKLDFTKTVSSFEQSLALPTTMPRDLPALHQHIGMAAVLAGQYGTAVKHLSSWKAAWEAHEPSGAYEYANSVLVYLAVALAEQRQYPQALKAIEQSQALKPTAGANTIQNAIEAAAKSGKAKPGAIAGLLKPGP
;
A
#
# COMPACT_ATOMS: atom_id res chain seq x y z
N MET A 1 78.74 34.05 20.07
CA MET A 1 78.18 34.76 18.89
C MET A 1 78.32 33.83 17.68
N PRO A 2 77.29 33.71 16.83
CA PRO A 2 76.85 32.42 16.28
C PRO A 2 77.44 32.10 14.90
N ASN A 3 77.55 30.80 14.57
CA ASN A 3 77.34 30.26 13.22
C ASN A 3 77.48 28.73 13.21
N VAL A 4 76.37 28.01 13.26
CA VAL A 4 76.34 26.54 13.05
C VAL A 4 74.98 26.12 12.44
N PHE A 5 75.05 25.65 11.18
CA PHE A 5 74.29 24.57 10.54
C PHE A 5 72.81 24.70 10.09
N LYS A 6 72.67 24.63 8.75
CA LYS A 6 71.84 23.73 7.92
C LYS A 6 70.77 22.87 8.63
N ALA A 7 69.53 22.94 8.12
CA ALA A 7 68.85 21.81 7.47
C ALA A 7 67.52 22.26 6.83
N HIS A 8 67.44 22.16 5.51
CA HIS A 8 66.17 22.09 4.80
C HIS A 8 65.66 20.66 4.93
N ALA A 9 64.51 20.47 5.57
CA ALA A 9 63.74 19.24 5.49
C ALA A 9 62.28 19.65 5.27
N GLY A 10 61.86 19.57 4.01
CA GLY A 10 60.49 19.80 3.61
C GLY A 10 59.59 18.71 4.19
N ALA A 11 58.65 19.11 5.04
CA ALA A 11 57.47 18.32 5.36
C ALA A 11 56.33 18.84 4.49
N LEU A 12 56.31 18.40 3.22
CA LEU A 12 55.13 18.56 2.37
C LEU A 12 54.09 17.56 2.87
N LEU A 13 53.25 18.00 3.79
CA LEU A 13 52.10 17.26 4.29
C LEU A 13 51.06 17.20 3.15
N LEU A 14 51.16 16.16 2.33
CA LEU A 14 50.16 15.79 1.33
C LEU A 14 48.89 15.35 2.06
N CYS A 15 48.00 16.30 2.34
CA CYS A 15 46.62 16.01 2.68
C CYS A 15 45.94 15.35 1.48
N PHE A 16 45.91 14.01 1.46
CA PHE A 16 44.97 13.27 0.63
C PHE A 16 43.57 13.46 1.22
N ALA A 17 42.89 14.51 0.80
CA ALA A 17 41.45 14.63 0.98
C ALA A 17 40.80 13.55 0.11
N ALA A 18 40.53 12.39 0.70
CA ALA A 18 39.64 11.40 0.12
C ALA A 18 38.21 11.99 0.12
N CYS A 19 37.86 12.72 -0.94
CA CYS A 19 36.47 13.02 -1.24
C CYS A 19 35.77 11.67 -1.49
N VAL A 20 35.11 11.15 -0.46
CA VAL A 20 34.00 10.21 -0.65
C VAL A 20 32.90 11.03 -1.29
N GLN A 21 32.97 11.18 -2.62
CA GLN A 21 31.83 11.61 -3.41
C GLN A 21 30.79 10.51 -3.18
N ALA A 22 29.79 10.76 -2.34
CA ALA A 22 28.61 9.90 -2.30
C ALA A 22 28.04 9.94 -3.71
N ALA A 23 28.32 8.89 -4.50
CA ALA A 23 27.79 8.74 -5.84
C ALA A 23 26.28 8.82 -5.69
N GLN A 24 25.68 9.89 -6.21
CA GLN A 24 24.23 9.97 -6.26
C GLN A 24 23.75 8.72 -7.02
N PRO A 25 22.71 8.02 -6.53
CA PRO A 25 22.19 6.87 -7.22
C PRO A 25 21.89 7.27 -8.66
N ALA A 26 22.36 6.46 -9.61
CA ALA A 26 22.11 6.71 -11.03
C ALA A 26 20.59 6.91 -11.24
N PRO A 27 20.18 7.84 -12.11
CA PRO A 27 18.77 8.00 -12.42
C PRO A 27 18.20 6.65 -12.90
N PRO A 28 16.93 6.34 -12.55
CA PRO A 28 16.32 5.08 -12.94
C PRO A 28 16.41 4.89 -14.46
N ALA A 29 16.79 3.69 -14.88
CA ALA A 29 16.94 3.39 -16.29
C ALA A 29 15.60 3.59 -17.03
N ASP A 30 15.62 4.18 -18.22
CA ASP A 30 14.41 4.27 -19.04
C ASP A 30 13.85 2.87 -19.32
N PRO A 31 12.52 2.69 -19.25
CA PRO A 31 11.92 1.39 -19.47
C PRO A 31 12.09 0.96 -20.92
N SER A 32 12.54 -0.28 -21.13
CA SER A 32 12.69 -0.84 -22.46
C SER A 32 11.34 -1.01 -23.16
N GLN A 33 11.34 -1.00 -24.50
CA GLN A 33 10.13 -1.31 -25.27
C GLN A 33 9.55 -2.69 -24.93
N ALA A 34 10.41 -3.66 -24.59
CA ALA A 34 9.99 -4.99 -24.18
C ALA A 34 9.23 -4.98 -22.85
N GLU A 35 9.69 -4.20 -21.87
CA GLU A 35 9.01 -4.02 -20.58
C GLU A 35 7.66 -3.32 -20.75
N ILE A 36 7.62 -2.23 -21.54
CA ILE A 36 6.37 -1.53 -21.86
C ILE A 36 5.37 -2.48 -22.53
N ALA A 37 5.81 -3.29 -23.49
CA ALA A 37 4.96 -4.25 -24.17
C ALA A 37 4.47 -5.37 -23.23
N ALA A 38 5.33 -5.86 -22.34
CA ALA A 38 4.96 -6.84 -21.33
C ALA A 38 3.93 -6.28 -20.34
N LEU A 39 4.12 -5.04 -19.88
CA LEU A 39 3.19 -4.38 -18.97
C LEU A 39 1.80 -4.25 -19.61
N LYS A 40 1.73 -3.80 -20.87
CA LYS A 40 0.48 -3.72 -21.63
C LYS A 40 -0.21 -5.08 -21.77
N ARG A 41 0.54 -6.16 -22.04
CA ARG A 41 -0.02 -7.52 -22.09
C ARG A 41 -0.57 -7.97 -20.74
N GLY A 42 0.11 -7.64 -19.64
CA GLY A 42 -0.35 -7.96 -18.29
C GLY A 42 -1.69 -7.30 -17.98
N PHE A 43 -1.83 -6.01 -18.30
CA PHE A 43 -3.11 -5.29 -18.12
C PHE A 43 -4.20 -5.81 -19.06
N ALA A 44 -3.89 -6.12 -20.32
CA ALA A 44 -4.85 -6.76 -21.22
C ALA A 44 -5.33 -8.14 -20.70
N ALA A 45 -4.46 -8.89 -20.03
CA ALA A 45 -4.84 -10.15 -19.38
C ALA A 45 -5.79 -9.92 -18.18
N LEU A 46 -5.58 -8.87 -17.39
CA LEU A 46 -6.50 -8.47 -16.31
C LEU A 46 -7.89 -8.10 -16.85
N GLU A 47 -7.94 -7.30 -17.91
CA GLU A 47 -9.19 -6.91 -18.58
C GLU A 47 -9.93 -8.13 -19.14
N ALA A 48 -9.17 -9.08 -19.71
CA ALA A 48 -9.70 -10.36 -20.20
C ALA A 48 -10.06 -11.36 -19.08
N LYS A 49 -9.96 -10.97 -17.79
CA LYS A 49 -10.19 -11.82 -16.61
C LYS A 49 -9.35 -13.09 -16.62
N LYS A 50 -8.09 -13.00 -17.05
CA LYS A 50 -7.10 -14.07 -17.07
C LYS A 50 -6.01 -13.79 -16.02
N PRO A 51 -6.34 -13.91 -14.71
CA PRO A 51 -5.44 -13.47 -13.67
C PRO A 51 -4.15 -14.29 -13.57
N ASP A 52 -4.17 -15.58 -13.93
CA ASP A 52 -2.94 -16.39 -13.97
C ASP A 52 -1.95 -15.86 -15.02
N THR A 53 -2.43 -15.60 -16.23
CA THR A 53 -1.63 -14.98 -17.30
C THR A 53 -1.12 -13.61 -16.90
N ALA A 54 -1.95 -12.80 -16.24
CA ALA A 54 -1.53 -11.50 -15.73
C ALA A 54 -0.40 -11.63 -14.69
N VAL A 55 -0.56 -12.49 -13.68
CA VAL A 55 0.47 -12.73 -12.65
C VAL A 55 1.78 -13.16 -13.29
N ASP A 56 1.76 -14.14 -14.20
CA ASP A 56 2.98 -14.63 -14.82
C ASP A 56 3.67 -13.56 -15.69
N THR A 57 2.88 -12.72 -16.37
CA THR A 57 3.42 -11.61 -17.16
C THR A 57 4.07 -10.55 -16.27
N PHE A 58 3.42 -10.17 -15.18
CA PHE A 58 3.93 -9.12 -14.28
C PHE A 58 5.09 -9.60 -13.40
N ARG A 59 5.17 -10.89 -13.05
CA ARG A 59 6.25 -11.43 -12.20
C ARG A 59 7.64 -11.18 -12.77
N ALA A 60 7.79 -11.20 -14.09
CA ALA A 60 9.06 -10.89 -14.73
C ALA A 60 9.44 -9.41 -14.56
N LEU A 61 8.45 -8.51 -14.50
CA LEU A 61 8.64 -7.07 -14.40
C LEU A 61 8.78 -6.57 -12.96
N SER A 62 8.31 -7.33 -11.96
CA SER A 62 8.40 -6.93 -10.54
C SER A 62 9.84 -6.79 -10.03
N SER A 63 10.82 -7.28 -10.78
CA SER A 63 12.27 -7.14 -10.49
C SER A 63 13.00 -6.29 -11.53
N SER A 64 12.27 -5.47 -12.29
CA SER A 64 12.83 -4.49 -13.22
C SER A 64 13.81 -3.54 -12.53
N ALA A 65 14.89 -3.17 -13.22
CA ALA A 65 15.82 -2.15 -12.75
C ALA A 65 15.20 -0.74 -12.78
N ASN A 66 14.15 -0.54 -13.58
CA ASN A 66 13.30 0.63 -13.50
C ASN A 66 12.25 0.42 -12.37
N PRO A 67 12.27 1.24 -11.30
CA PRO A 67 11.38 1.10 -10.15
C PRO A 67 9.92 1.44 -10.47
N ASP A 68 9.64 2.30 -11.45
CA ASP A 68 8.28 2.63 -11.88
C ASP A 68 7.64 1.42 -12.57
N MET A 69 8.41 0.71 -13.42
CA MET A 69 7.95 -0.55 -14.04
C MET A 69 7.73 -1.65 -13.00
N ALA A 70 8.64 -1.79 -12.04
CA ALA A 70 8.50 -2.76 -10.96
C ALA A 70 7.26 -2.46 -10.11
N ALA A 71 7.02 -1.20 -9.75
CA ALA A 71 5.85 -0.76 -9.00
C ALA A 71 4.54 -1.02 -9.75
N LEU A 72 4.46 -0.66 -11.03
CA LEU A 72 3.29 -0.93 -11.88
C LEU A 72 3.00 -2.43 -12.02
N ALA A 73 4.04 -3.24 -12.19
CA ALA A 73 3.91 -4.68 -12.29
C ALA A 73 3.40 -5.30 -10.98
N LEU A 74 3.93 -4.86 -9.83
CA LEU A 74 3.48 -5.29 -8.51
C LEU A 74 2.03 -4.87 -8.22
N GLU A 75 1.60 -3.68 -8.66
CA GLU A 75 0.18 -3.31 -8.61
C GLU A 75 -0.68 -4.21 -9.49
N GLY A 76 -0.23 -4.47 -10.72
CA GLY A 76 -0.88 -5.41 -11.64
C GLY A 76 -1.05 -6.80 -11.04
N MET A 77 -0.02 -7.31 -10.34
CA MET A 77 -0.11 -8.56 -9.57
C MET A 77 -1.12 -8.46 -8.43
N GLY A 78 -1.15 -7.35 -7.70
CA GLY A 78 -2.16 -7.08 -6.65
C GLY A 78 -3.58 -7.17 -7.19
N HIS A 79 -3.87 -6.55 -8.33
CA HIS A 79 -5.16 -6.66 -9.01
C HIS A 79 -5.45 -8.10 -9.47
N ALA A 80 -4.46 -8.80 -10.01
CA ALA A 80 -4.63 -10.19 -10.47
C ALA A 80 -4.95 -11.13 -9.29
N TYR A 81 -4.25 -11.00 -8.17
CA TYR A 81 -4.53 -11.78 -6.96
C TYR A 81 -5.89 -11.43 -6.35
N ARG A 82 -6.33 -10.17 -6.44
CA ARG A 82 -7.70 -9.78 -6.06
C ARG A 82 -8.74 -10.50 -6.92
N GLN A 83 -8.55 -10.58 -8.24
CA GLN A 83 -9.45 -11.36 -9.12
C GLN A 83 -9.47 -12.86 -8.76
N LYS A 84 -8.40 -13.38 -8.17
CA LYS A 84 -8.30 -14.76 -7.65
C LYS A 84 -8.79 -14.92 -6.21
N LEU A 85 -9.22 -13.84 -5.55
CA LEU A 85 -9.56 -13.81 -4.13
C LEU A 85 -8.40 -14.22 -3.19
N ASP A 86 -7.16 -14.15 -3.66
CA ASP A 86 -5.96 -14.40 -2.85
C ASP A 86 -5.55 -13.10 -2.13
N PHE A 87 -6.33 -12.71 -1.13
CA PHE A 87 -6.18 -11.42 -0.46
C PHE A 87 -4.84 -11.25 0.26
N THR A 88 -4.21 -12.35 0.71
CA THR A 88 -2.88 -12.28 1.32
C THR A 88 -1.83 -11.84 0.30
N LYS A 89 -1.86 -12.40 -0.92
CA LYS A 89 -0.94 -11.96 -1.99
C LYS A 89 -1.33 -10.61 -2.58
N THR A 90 -2.60 -10.24 -2.57
CA THR A 90 -3.04 -8.89 -2.91
C THR A 90 -2.37 -7.86 -2.01
N VAL A 91 -2.43 -8.05 -0.68
CA VAL A 91 -1.77 -7.16 0.29
C VAL A 91 -0.26 -7.11 0.02
N SER A 92 0.40 -8.26 -0.06
CA SER A 92 1.85 -8.31 -0.23
C SER A 92 2.32 -7.62 -1.51
N SER A 93 1.61 -7.80 -2.63
CA SER A 93 2.01 -7.20 -3.91
C SER A 93 1.87 -5.67 -3.87
N PHE A 94 0.76 -5.16 -3.33
CA PHE A 94 0.57 -3.71 -3.22
C PHE A 94 1.50 -3.07 -2.18
N GLU A 95 1.79 -3.72 -1.05
CA GLU A 95 2.76 -3.21 -0.07
C GLU A 95 4.18 -3.17 -0.64
N GLN A 96 4.58 -4.18 -1.42
CA GLN A 96 5.86 -4.16 -2.14
C GLN A 96 5.92 -3.00 -3.13
N SER A 97 4.83 -2.75 -3.87
CA SER A 97 4.75 -1.61 -4.80
C SER A 97 4.82 -0.25 -4.08
N LEU A 98 4.16 -0.13 -2.92
CA LEU A 98 4.17 1.09 -2.10
C LEU A 98 5.56 1.39 -1.53
N ALA A 99 6.38 0.36 -1.29
CA ALA A 99 7.73 0.50 -0.75
C ALA A 99 8.78 0.93 -1.79
N LEU A 100 8.46 0.89 -3.09
CA LEU A 100 9.40 1.25 -4.14
C LEU A 100 9.54 2.78 -4.29
N PRO A 101 10.77 3.31 -4.45
CA PRO A 101 11.00 4.72 -4.72
C PRO A 101 10.69 5.02 -6.19
N THR A 102 9.43 5.38 -6.48
CA THR A 102 8.97 5.70 -7.83
C THR A 102 9.12 7.17 -8.17
N THR A 103 9.35 7.50 -9.44
CA THR A 103 9.34 8.87 -9.96
C THR A 103 8.01 9.28 -10.57
N MET A 104 7.18 8.29 -10.96
CA MET A 104 5.85 8.56 -11.49
C MET A 104 4.85 9.01 -10.40
N PRO A 105 3.89 9.89 -10.73
CA PRO A 105 2.78 10.20 -9.83
C PRO A 105 1.98 8.94 -9.49
N ARG A 106 1.59 8.80 -8.21
CA ARG A 106 0.82 7.65 -7.69
C ARG A 106 -0.45 8.13 -7.01
N ASP A 107 -1.53 7.39 -7.22
CA ASP A 107 -2.73 7.51 -6.39
C ASP A 107 -2.54 6.73 -5.09
N LEU A 108 -1.79 7.34 -4.16
CA LEU A 108 -1.51 6.75 -2.85
C LEU A 108 -2.80 6.44 -2.06
N PRO A 109 -3.84 7.31 -2.05
CA PRO A 109 -5.13 6.97 -1.46
C PRO A 109 -5.70 5.66 -2.02
N ALA A 110 -5.80 5.50 -3.34
CA ALA A 110 -6.31 4.26 -3.93
C ALA A 110 -5.49 3.02 -3.52
N LEU A 111 -4.16 3.15 -3.47
CA LEU A 111 -3.29 2.06 -3.04
C LEU A 111 -3.52 1.67 -1.57
N HIS A 112 -3.64 2.66 -0.67
CA HIS A 112 -4.00 2.42 0.72
C HIS A 112 -5.39 1.78 0.86
N GLN A 113 -6.37 2.21 0.07
CA GLN A 113 -7.69 1.57 0.03
C GLN A 113 -7.60 0.10 -0.36
N HIS A 114 -6.90 -0.22 -1.46
CA HIS A 114 -6.76 -1.59 -1.95
C HIS A 114 -6.07 -2.50 -0.93
N ILE A 115 -4.96 -2.05 -0.34
CA ILE A 115 -4.26 -2.79 0.72
C ILE A 115 -5.17 -2.98 1.93
N GLY A 116 -5.77 -1.90 2.41
CA GLY A 116 -6.60 -1.89 3.61
C GLY A 116 -7.78 -2.85 3.53
N MET A 117 -8.53 -2.80 2.43
CA MET A 117 -9.68 -3.69 2.21
C MET A 117 -9.26 -5.15 2.05
N ALA A 118 -8.21 -5.41 1.27
CA ALA A 118 -7.68 -6.77 1.11
C ALA A 118 -7.17 -7.33 2.45
N ALA A 119 -6.53 -6.50 3.28
CA ALA A 119 -6.05 -6.89 4.60
C ALA A 119 -7.19 -7.31 5.54
N VAL A 120 -8.36 -6.65 5.50
CA VAL A 120 -9.53 -7.11 6.27
C VAL A 120 -9.97 -8.50 5.82
N LEU A 121 -10.06 -8.72 4.51
CA LEU A 121 -10.48 -10.00 3.93
C LEU A 121 -9.46 -11.12 4.16
N ALA A 122 -8.18 -10.76 4.30
CA ALA A 122 -7.10 -11.66 4.69
C ALA A 122 -7.01 -11.90 6.21
N GLY A 123 -7.84 -11.24 7.04
CA GLY A 123 -7.76 -11.32 8.50
C GLY A 123 -6.58 -10.55 9.12
N GLN A 124 -5.90 -9.71 8.35
CA GLN A 124 -4.73 -8.93 8.74
C GLN A 124 -5.15 -7.56 9.30
N TYR A 125 -5.88 -7.57 10.42
CA TYR A 125 -6.58 -6.37 10.91
C TYR A 125 -5.66 -5.21 11.30
N GLY A 126 -4.44 -5.49 11.77
CA GLY A 126 -3.42 -4.47 12.05
C GLY A 126 -3.03 -3.67 10.81
N THR A 127 -2.68 -4.38 9.73
CA THR A 127 -2.40 -3.80 8.41
C THR A 127 -3.61 -3.05 7.86
N ALA A 128 -4.81 -3.65 8.00
CA ALA A 128 -6.05 -3.01 7.57
C ALA A 128 -6.27 -1.65 8.23
N VAL A 129 -6.19 -1.57 9.56
CA VAL A 129 -6.37 -0.29 10.29
C VAL A 129 -5.34 0.73 9.83
N LYS A 130 -4.06 0.36 9.74
CA LYS A 130 -2.99 1.25 9.27
C LYS A 130 -3.35 1.88 7.91
N HIS A 131 -3.64 1.06 6.90
CA HIS A 131 -3.85 1.56 5.54
C HIS A 131 -5.19 2.27 5.37
N LEU A 132 -6.26 1.78 5.99
CA LEU A 132 -7.58 2.43 5.91
C LEU A 132 -7.61 3.76 6.66
N SER A 133 -6.85 3.90 7.76
CA SER A 133 -6.66 5.20 8.43
C SER A 133 -5.85 6.17 7.58
N SER A 134 -4.80 5.73 6.88
CA SER A 134 -4.06 6.57 5.93
C SER A 134 -4.94 7.06 4.78
N TRP A 135 -5.75 6.17 4.18
CA TRP A 135 -6.74 6.55 3.19
C TRP A 135 -7.74 7.58 3.75
N LYS A 136 -8.27 7.33 4.96
CA LYS A 136 -9.26 8.20 5.59
C LYS A 136 -8.71 9.61 5.83
N ALA A 137 -7.46 9.72 6.29
CA ALA A 137 -6.81 11.00 6.49
C ALA A 137 -6.65 11.78 5.18
N ALA A 138 -6.28 11.10 4.08
CA ALA A 138 -6.20 11.74 2.76
C ALA A 138 -7.58 12.16 2.24
N TRP A 139 -8.60 11.34 2.45
CA TRP A 139 -9.98 11.67 2.10
C TRP A 139 -10.49 12.90 2.86
N GLU A 140 -10.27 12.97 4.18
CA GLU A 140 -10.68 14.11 5.02
C GLU A 140 -9.92 15.40 4.65
N ALA A 141 -8.67 15.31 4.20
CA ALA A 141 -7.89 16.45 3.74
C ALA A 141 -8.36 17.01 2.38
N HIS A 142 -9.12 16.23 1.61
CA HIS A 142 -9.47 16.52 0.22
C HIS A 142 -10.97 16.38 -0.08
N GLU A 143 -11.86 16.82 0.85
CA GLU A 143 -13.34 16.92 0.75
C GLU A 143 -13.96 16.72 -0.65
N PRO A 144 -15.08 15.97 -0.73
CA PRO A 144 -15.31 14.87 -1.67
C PRO A 144 -15.26 15.30 -3.14
N SER A 145 -14.10 15.13 -3.77
CA SER A 145 -14.08 14.91 -5.21
C SER A 145 -14.76 13.56 -5.51
N GLY A 146 -15.33 13.42 -6.71
CA GLY A 146 -15.95 12.15 -7.17
C GLY A 146 -15.01 10.93 -7.13
N ALA A 147 -13.71 11.12 -6.83
CA ALA A 147 -12.75 10.06 -6.61
C ALA A 147 -13.07 9.17 -5.38
N TYR A 148 -13.87 9.65 -4.43
CA TYR A 148 -14.21 8.94 -3.20
C TYR A 148 -15.65 8.41 -3.17
N GLU A 149 -16.20 8.05 -4.33
CA GLU A 149 -17.55 7.47 -4.47
C GLU A 149 -17.81 6.28 -3.51
N TYR A 150 -16.74 5.58 -3.12
CA TYR A 150 -16.79 4.40 -2.26
C TYR A 150 -16.46 4.66 -0.78
N ALA A 151 -16.40 5.93 -0.34
CA ALA A 151 -15.99 6.28 1.02
C ALA A 151 -16.80 5.58 2.11
N ASN A 152 -18.11 5.45 1.93
CA ASN A 152 -18.98 4.68 2.82
C ASN A 152 -18.50 3.22 2.94
N SER A 153 -18.17 2.57 1.83
CA SER A 153 -17.69 1.19 1.85
C SER A 153 -16.34 1.07 2.55
N VAL A 154 -15.40 1.97 2.28
CA VAL A 154 -14.08 1.96 2.94
C VAL A 154 -14.21 2.13 4.46
N LEU A 155 -15.12 2.99 4.91
CA LEU A 155 -15.43 3.18 6.33
C LEU A 155 -16.05 1.93 6.98
N VAL A 156 -16.87 1.16 6.27
CA VAL A 156 -17.35 -0.15 6.75
C VAL A 156 -16.17 -1.10 7.01
N TYR A 157 -15.23 -1.19 6.07
CA TYR A 157 -14.04 -2.05 6.23
C TYR A 157 -13.17 -1.58 7.40
N LEU A 158 -13.03 -0.27 7.60
CA LEU A 158 -12.30 0.28 8.74
C LEU A 158 -13.01 -0.07 10.05
N ALA A 159 -14.34 0.10 10.13
CA ALA A 159 -15.12 -0.26 11.30
C ALA A 159 -14.95 -1.74 11.67
N VAL A 160 -15.01 -2.64 10.67
CA VAL A 160 -14.76 -4.07 10.86
C VAL A 160 -13.35 -4.32 11.39
N ALA A 161 -12.32 -3.74 10.78
CA ALA A 161 -10.93 -3.93 11.20
C ALA A 161 -10.69 -3.46 12.65
N LEU A 162 -11.25 -2.31 13.02
CA LEU A 162 -11.20 -1.75 14.37
C LEU A 162 -11.93 -2.67 15.37
N ALA A 163 -13.10 -3.19 15.00
CA ALA A 163 -13.89 -4.06 15.86
C ALA A 163 -13.22 -5.42 16.10
N GLU A 164 -12.56 -6.00 15.10
CA GLU A 164 -11.76 -7.22 15.23
C GLU A 164 -10.53 -7.01 16.12
N GLN A 165 -10.01 -5.78 16.20
CA GLN A 165 -9.02 -5.36 17.19
C GLN A 165 -9.61 -4.91 18.53
N ARG A 166 -10.91 -5.11 18.75
CA ARG A 166 -11.65 -4.70 19.97
C ARG A 166 -11.65 -3.19 20.24
N GLN A 167 -11.36 -2.37 19.24
CA GLN A 167 -11.41 -0.91 19.31
C GLN A 167 -12.85 -0.43 19.05
N TYR A 168 -13.80 -0.94 19.84
CA TYR A 168 -15.24 -0.80 19.59
C TYR A 168 -15.73 0.66 19.52
N PRO A 169 -15.28 1.61 20.37
CA PRO A 169 -15.72 3.01 20.25
C PRO A 169 -15.34 3.63 18.90
N GLN A 170 -14.16 3.30 18.38
CA GLN A 170 -13.67 3.80 17.10
C GLN A 170 -14.39 3.10 15.94
N ALA A 171 -14.67 1.79 16.08
CA ALA A 171 -15.44 1.02 15.11
C ALA A 171 -16.86 1.56 14.94
N LEU A 172 -17.56 1.86 16.05
CA LEU A 172 -18.90 2.44 16.05
C LEU A 172 -18.91 3.81 15.37
N LYS A 173 -17.94 4.67 15.69
CA LYS A 173 -17.79 5.97 15.00
C LYS A 173 -17.60 5.81 13.49
N ALA A 174 -16.78 4.84 13.06
CA ALA A 174 -16.52 4.62 11.63
C ALA A 174 -17.77 4.09 10.88
N ILE A 175 -18.56 3.18 11.49
CA ILE A 175 -19.77 2.66 10.84
C ILE A 175 -20.89 3.70 10.80
N GLU A 176 -21.01 4.54 11.83
CA GLU A 176 -21.91 5.70 11.85
C GLU A 176 -21.55 6.70 10.75
N GLN A 177 -20.26 7.03 10.61
CA GLN A 177 -19.77 7.88 9.51
C GLN A 177 -20.10 7.27 8.14
N SER A 178 -19.92 5.96 7.95
CA SER A 178 -20.33 5.30 6.70
C SER A 178 -21.81 5.51 6.41
N GLN A 179 -22.68 5.30 7.39
CA GLN A 179 -24.13 5.38 7.21
C GLN A 179 -24.60 6.81 6.94
N ALA A 180 -23.95 7.79 7.56
CA ALA A 180 -24.22 9.21 7.35
C ALA A 180 -23.91 9.67 5.91
N LEU A 181 -22.88 9.09 5.28
CA LEU A 181 -22.57 9.36 3.87
C LEU A 181 -23.61 8.72 2.94
N LYS A 182 -23.78 7.40 3.05
CA LYS A 182 -24.72 6.62 2.27
C LYS A 182 -24.96 5.29 2.96
N PRO A 183 -26.22 4.89 3.19
CA PRO A 183 -26.52 3.57 3.75
C PRO A 183 -25.88 2.45 2.90
N THR A 184 -24.93 1.72 3.48
CA THR A 184 -24.31 0.54 2.87
C THR A 184 -25.11 -0.70 3.25
N ALA A 185 -25.45 -1.55 2.28
CA ALA A 185 -26.12 -2.81 2.56
C ALA A 185 -25.31 -3.65 3.57
N GLY A 186 -25.96 -4.13 4.64
CA GLY A 186 -25.29 -4.88 5.71
C GLY A 186 -24.60 -4.03 6.78
N ALA A 187 -24.50 -2.70 6.63
CA ALA A 187 -23.88 -1.84 7.65
C ALA A 187 -24.60 -1.93 9.01
N ASN A 188 -25.94 -1.95 9.02
CA ASN A 188 -26.71 -2.11 10.27
C ASN A 188 -26.43 -3.45 10.94
N THR A 189 -26.29 -4.53 10.16
CA THR A 189 -25.93 -5.86 10.70
C THR A 189 -24.55 -5.84 11.33
N ILE A 190 -23.59 -5.20 10.66
CA ILE A 190 -22.21 -5.02 11.17
C ILE A 190 -22.23 -4.17 12.44
N GLN A 191 -22.94 -3.04 12.45
CA GLN A 191 -23.09 -2.17 13.62
C GLN A 191 -23.64 -2.95 14.82
N ASN A 192 -24.76 -3.67 14.64
CA ASN A 192 -25.35 -4.48 15.70
C ASN A 192 -24.38 -5.54 16.24
N ALA A 193 -23.57 -6.15 15.37
CA ALA A 193 -22.53 -7.10 15.77
C ALA A 193 -21.41 -6.43 16.58
N ILE A 194 -20.98 -5.22 16.17
CA ILE A 194 -19.99 -4.40 16.91
C ILE A 194 -20.54 -4.05 18.30
N GLU A 195 -21.78 -3.60 18.40
CA GLU A 195 -22.41 -3.27 19.69
C GLU A 195 -22.54 -4.48 20.62
N ALA A 196 -22.96 -5.63 20.07
CA ALA A 196 -23.04 -6.87 20.83
C ALA A 196 -21.65 -7.34 21.31
N ALA A 197 -20.63 -7.20 20.46
CA ALA A 197 -19.25 -7.49 20.82
C ALA A 197 -18.74 -6.54 21.91
N ALA A 198 -19.04 -5.25 21.83
CA ALA A 198 -18.67 -4.25 22.83
C ALA A 198 -19.29 -4.52 24.20
N LYS A 199 -20.56 -4.95 24.23
CA LYS A 199 -21.28 -5.31 25.47
C LYS A 199 -20.74 -6.60 26.10
N SER A 200 -20.40 -7.60 25.27
CA SER A 200 -20.04 -8.93 25.76
C SER A 200 -18.55 -9.15 25.96
N GLY A 201 -17.68 -8.41 25.26
CA GLY A 201 -16.22 -8.60 25.23
C GLY A 201 -15.76 -9.94 24.63
N LYS A 202 -16.67 -10.71 24.02
CA LYS A 202 -16.49 -12.14 23.68
C LYS A 202 -16.63 -12.46 22.19
N ALA A 203 -16.47 -11.48 21.29
CA ALA A 203 -16.50 -11.77 19.86
C ALA A 203 -15.37 -12.75 19.48
N LYS A 204 -15.73 -13.79 18.72
CA LYS A 204 -14.75 -14.70 18.12
C LYS A 204 -13.97 -13.92 17.04
N PRO A 205 -12.65 -14.12 16.93
CA PRO A 205 -11.88 -13.52 15.83
C PRO A 205 -12.50 -13.85 14.46
N GLY A 206 -12.64 -12.84 13.62
CA GLY A 206 -13.21 -12.93 12.28
C GLY A 206 -14.73 -12.99 12.22
N ALA A 207 -15.44 -12.99 13.35
CA ALA A 207 -16.91 -13.08 13.36
C ALA A 207 -17.57 -11.84 12.74
N ILE A 208 -17.00 -10.64 12.93
CA ILE A 208 -17.53 -9.40 12.36
C ILE A 208 -17.05 -9.29 10.91
N ALA A 209 -15.80 -9.66 10.63
CA ALA A 209 -15.27 -9.68 9.27
C ALA A 209 -16.05 -10.63 8.34
N GLY A 210 -16.52 -11.78 8.84
CA GLY A 210 -17.34 -12.73 8.09
C GLY A 210 -18.70 -12.18 7.64
N LEU A 211 -19.12 -11.01 8.13
CA LEU A 211 -20.34 -10.32 7.68
C LEU A 211 -20.11 -9.50 6.40
N LEU A 212 -18.85 -9.24 6.04
CA LEU A 212 -18.51 -8.56 4.80
C LEU A 212 -18.84 -9.47 3.61
N LYS A 213 -19.47 -8.89 2.60
CA LYS A 213 -19.58 -9.50 1.28
C LYS A 213 -18.50 -8.86 0.40
N PRO A 214 -17.47 -9.61 -0.05
CA PRO A 214 -16.53 -9.08 -1.02
C PRO A 214 -17.31 -8.65 -2.25
N GLY A 215 -17.15 -7.39 -2.67
CA GLY A 215 -17.60 -6.97 -3.99
C GLY A 215 -16.78 -7.69 -5.07
N PRO A 216 -17.31 -7.80 -6.31
CA PRO A 216 -16.54 -8.31 -7.45
C PRO A 216 -15.23 -7.51 -7.69
#